data_AF-A0A2N3FUS4-F1
#
_entry.id   AF-A0A2N3FUS4-F1
#
_cell.length_a   1.000
_cell.length_b   1.000
_cell.length_c   1.000
_cell.angle_alpha   90.00
_cell.angle_beta   90.00
_cell.angle_gamma   90.00
#
_symmetry.space_group_name_H-M   'P 1'
#
loop_
_entity.id
_entity.type
_entity.pdbx_description
1 polymer ?
#
loop_
_entity_poly.entity_id
_entity_poly.type
_entity_poly.pdbx_seq_one_letter_code
_entity_poly.pdbx_strand_id
1 'polypeptide(L)'
;MTLTLEQVRQTRFHLARRNGYEPVDVDNFVDKVEATLSALTEENATLKQQIDALGSSEPSSIFVPGDSAEADKLKADLQGRQAELDGVKGELQAKADEAAQRAHELDQARSDLAAAQAQIEPVVHDLVAEAIVQPGDFDHRRVVQKLRDAGDVERRRHDQQLQVRPH
;
A
#
# COMPACT_ATOMS: atom_id res chain seq x y z
N MET A 1 38.55 -43.00 -2.71
CA MET A 1 39.12 -43.88 -3.76
C MET A 1 37.95 -44.34 -4.61
N THR A 2 37.68 -43.69 -5.74
CA THR A 2 36.57 -44.01 -6.64
C THR A 2 37.06 -44.89 -7.78
N LEU A 3 36.29 -45.92 -8.12
CA LEU A 3 36.54 -46.82 -9.25
C LEU A 3 36.40 -46.03 -10.57
N THR A 4 37.37 -46.10 -11.48
CA THR A 4 37.29 -45.44 -12.79
C THR A 4 36.76 -46.39 -13.86
N LEU A 5 36.20 -45.83 -14.95
CA LEU A 5 35.71 -46.63 -16.08
C LEU A 5 36.80 -47.53 -16.67
N GLU A 6 38.03 -47.03 -16.74
CA GLU A 6 39.19 -47.80 -17.23
C GLU A 6 39.55 -48.96 -16.30
N GLN A 7 39.43 -48.78 -14.98
CA GLN A 7 39.69 -49.85 -14.01
C GLN A 7 38.64 -50.97 -14.11
N VAL A 8 37.38 -50.63 -14.40
CA VAL A 8 36.33 -51.62 -14.65
C VAL A 8 36.66 -52.46 -15.88
N ARG A 9 37.05 -51.82 -16.99
CA ARG A 9 37.45 -52.50 -18.24
C ARG A 9 38.68 -53.41 -18.09
N GLN A 10 39.62 -53.00 -17.26
CA GLN A 10 40.86 -53.73 -17.02
C GLN A 10 40.70 -54.86 -15.99
N THR A 11 39.60 -54.88 -15.24
CA THR A 11 39.35 -55.91 -14.23
C THR A 11 39.02 -57.23 -14.89
N ARG A 12 39.79 -58.27 -14.56
CA ARG A 12 39.58 -59.64 -15.05
C ARG A 12 39.30 -60.59 -13.90
N PHE A 13 38.18 -61.30 -14.00
CA PHE A 13 37.83 -62.35 -13.06
C PHE A 13 38.34 -63.71 -13.56
N HIS A 14 38.81 -64.54 -12.64
CA HIS A 14 39.21 -65.91 -12.96
C HIS A 14 37.98 -66.82 -12.89
N LEU A 15 37.84 -67.73 -13.86
CA LEU A 15 36.73 -68.67 -13.89
C LEU A 15 36.83 -69.64 -12.71
N ALA A 16 35.81 -69.67 -11.85
CA ALA A 16 35.83 -70.54 -10.68
C ALA A 16 35.52 -72.00 -11.09
N ARG A 17 36.28 -72.96 -10.54
CA ARG A 17 36.10 -74.40 -10.84
C ARG A 17 34.85 -75.02 -10.21
N ARG A 18 34.26 -74.39 -9.18
CA ARG A 18 33.02 -74.83 -8.51
C ARG A 18 32.33 -73.62 -7.88
N ASN A 19 31.02 -73.47 -8.10
CA ASN A 19 30.17 -72.36 -7.57
C ASN A 19 30.65 -70.93 -7.94
N GLY A 20 30.90 -70.67 -9.23
CA GLY A 20 31.22 -69.33 -9.74
C GLY A 20 30.00 -68.57 -10.25
N TYR A 21 30.15 -67.26 -10.43
CA TYR A 21 29.20 -66.47 -11.23
C TYR A 21 29.30 -66.87 -12.70
N GLU A 22 28.17 -66.81 -13.39
CA GLU A 22 28.08 -67.11 -14.81
C GLU A 22 28.73 -65.95 -15.61
N PRO A 23 29.64 -66.23 -16.57
CA PRO A 23 30.40 -65.18 -17.24
C PRO A 23 29.54 -64.13 -17.95
N VAL A 24 28.45 -64.55 -18.60
CA VAL A 24 27.55 -63.65 -19.32
C VAL A 24 26.81 -62.72 -18.35
N ASP A 25 26.38 -63.21 -17.19
CA ASP A 25 25.76 -62.42 -16.14
C ASP A 25 26.74 -61.39 -15.53
N VAL A 26 28.00 -61.77 -15.38
CA VAL A 26 29.06 -60.86 -14.92
C VAL A 26 29.34 -59.79 -15.97
N ASP A 27 29.47 -60.15 -17.24
CA ASP A 27 29.68 -59.20 -18.33
C ASP A 27 28.50 -58.22 -18.44
N ASN A 28 27.26 -58.71 -18.41
CA ASN A 28 26.05 -57.88 -18.42
C ASN A 28 25.97 -56.91 -17.23
N PHE A 29 26.48 -57.32 -16.06
CA PHE A 29 26.54 -56.45 -14.89
C PHE A 29 27.63 -55.39 -15.06
N VAL A 30 28.79 -55.77 -15.58
CA VAL A 30 29.90 -54.86 -15.88
C VAL A 30 29.47 -53.79 -16.89
N ASP A 31 28.71 -54.15 -17.94
CA ASP A 31 28.16 -53.19 -18.91
C ASP A 31 27.27 -52.12 -18.24
N LYS A 32 26.44 -52.52 -17.26
CA LYS A 32 25.59 -51.57 -16.50
C LYS A 32 26.41 -50.69 -15.59
N VAL A 33 27.46 -51.23 -14.96
CA VAL A 33 28.40 -50.46 -14.15
C VAL A 33 29.14 -49.46 -15.02
N GLU A 34 29.59 -49.84 -16.21
CA GLU A 34 30.21 -48.94 -17.19
C GLU A 34 29.27 -47.81 -17.59
N ALA A 35 28.03 -48.14 -17.99
CA ALA A 35 27.03 -47.14 -18.37
C ALA A 35 26.76 -46.13 -17.23
N THR A 36 26.66 -46.62 -16.00
CA THR A 36 26.41 -45.77 -14.82
C THR A 36 27.62 -44.90 -14.48
N LEU A 37 28.83 -45.43 -14.57
CA LEU A 37 30.06 -44.67 -14.32
C LEU A 37 30.29 -43.59 -15.39
N SER A 38 29.99 -43.87 -16.66
CA SER A 38 30.02 -42.86 -17.72
C SER A 38 29.02 -41.74 -17.44
N ALA A 39 27.76 -42.08 -17.12
CA ALA A 39 26.73 -41.09 -16.79
C ALA A 39 27.13 -40.23 -15.58
N LEU A 40 27.65 -40.83 -14.51
CA LEU A 40 28.11 -40.10 -13.32
C LEU A 40 29.33 -39.22 -13.62
N THR A 41 30.19 -39.62 -14.56
CA THR A 41 31.35 -38.80 -14.97
C THR A 41 30.91 -37.58 -15.77
N GLU A 42 29.95 -37.75 -16.67
CA GLU A 42 29.33 -36.66 -17.44
C GLU A 42 28.55 -35.70 -16.53
N GLU A 43 27.77 -36.23 -15.58
CA GLU A 43 27.06 -35.42 -14.58
C GLU A 43 28.05 -34.65 -13.70
N ASN A 44 29.11 -35.30 -13.21
CA ASN A 44 30.15 -34.60 -12.44
C ASN A 44 30.88 -33.54 -13.27
N ALA A 45 31.13 -33.79 -14.55
CA ALA A 45 31.72 -32.79 -15.44
C ALA A 45 30.78 -31.60 -15.63
N THR A 46 29.49 -31.85 -15.83
CA THR A 46 28.45 -30.83 -15.94
C THR A 46 28.29 -30.03 -14.65
N LEU A 47 28.22 -30.70 -13.50
CA LEU A 47 28.13 -30.06 -12.20
C LEU A 47 29.39 -29.24 -11.90
N LYS A 48 30.59 -29.74 -12.25
CA LYS A 48 31.82 -28.95 -12.14
C LYS A 48 31.80 -27.74 -13.05
N GLN A 49 31.32 -27.86 -14.29
CA GLN A 49 31.15 -26.72 -15.19
C GLN A 49 30.13 -25.71 -14.65
N GLN A 50 29.04 -26.17 -14.03
CA GLN A 50 28.05 -25.29 -13.39
C GLN A 50 28.63 -24.62 -12.15
N ILE A 51 29.36 -25.33 -11.31
CA ILE A 51 30.05 -24.78 -10.13
C ILE A 51 31.15 -23.81 -10.56
N ASP A 52 31.86 -24.09 -11.65
CA ASP A 52 32.85 -23.19 -12.21
C ASP A 52 32.17 -21.97 -12.84
N ALA A 53 31.05 -22.12 -13.55
CA ALA A 53 30.27 -20.98 -14.05
C ALA A 53 29.70 -20.13 -12.91
N LEU A 54 29.26 -20.76 -11.81
CA LEU A 54 28.75 -20.11 -10.60
C LEU A 54 29.87 -19.61 -9.67
N GLY A 55 31.09 -20.13 -9.79
CA GLY A 55 32.25 -19.80 -8.95
C GLY A 55 33.20 -18.81 -9.62
N SER A 56 33.31 -18.87 -10.95
CA SER A 56 33.81 -17.81 -11.84
C SER A 56 32.81 -16.65 -11.93
N SER A 57 31.53 -16.90 -11.65
CA SER A 57 30.65 -15.88 -11.05
C SER A 57 31.01 -15.75 -9.57
N GLU A 58 32.25 -15.33 -9.26
CA GLU A 58 32.67 -15.12 -7.87
C GLU A 58 31.60 -14.32 -7.10
N PRO A 59 31.46 -14.53 -5.78
CA PRO A 59 30.84 -13.56 -4.87
C PRO A 59 31.72 -12.29 -4.71
N SER A 60 32.32 -11.81 -5.81
CA SER A 60 33.11 -10.59 -5.93
C SER A 60 32.38 -9.61 -6.84
N SER A 61 31.26 -9.10 -6.34
CA SER A 61 30.84 -7.70 -6.57
C SER A 61 30.56 -7.02 -5.22
N ILE A 62 31.45 -7.29 -4.26
CA ILE A 62 31.70 -6.39 -3.12
C ILE A 62 32.49 -5.14 -3.56
N PHE A 63 33.04 -5.08 -4.78
CA PHE A 63 33.45 -3.81 -5.41
C PHE A 63 33.65 -3.95 -6.93
N VAL A 64 32.59 -3.79 -7.73
CA VAL A 64 32.69 -3.40 -9.15
C VAL A 64 32.41 -1.89 -9.19
N PRO A 65 33.36 -1.03 -9.61
CA PRO A 65 33.14 0.42 -9.68
C PRO A 65 31.98 0.85 -10.60
N GLY A 66 31.50 -0.05 -11.47
CA GLY A 66 30.32 0.13 -12.32
C GLY A 66 28.97 -0.02 -11.59
N ASP A 67 28.82 -1.07 -10.77
CA ASP A 67 27.58 -1.31 -9.99
C ASP A 67 27.45 -0.39 -8.78
N SER A 68 28.58 0.08 -8.22
CA SER A 68 28.53 1.08 -7.13
C SER A 68 27.86 2.38 -7.58
N ALA A 69 28.12 2.82 -8.81
CA ALA A 69 27.51 4.05 -9.35
C ALA A 69 26.01 3.87 -9.61
N GLU A 70 25.56 2.68 -10.00
CA GLU A 70 24.14 2.36 -10.16
C GLU A 70 23.45 2.19 -8.79
N ALA A 71 24.12 1.56 -7.82
CA ALA A 71 23.66 1.47 -6.44
C ALA A 71 23.55 2.85 -5.77
N ASP A 72 24.50 3.75 -6.00
CA ASP A 72 24.46 5.14 -5.51
C ASP A 72 23.32 5.93 -6.16
N LYS A 73 23.07 5.73 -7.45
CA LYS A 73 21.92 6.33 -8.15
C LYS A 73 20.59 5.80 -7.62
N LEU A 74 20.46 4.48 -7.43
CA LEU A 74 19.27 3.86 -6.87
C LEU A 74 19.03 4.32 -5.42
N LYS A 75 20.09 4.47 -4.63
CA LYS A 75 20.01 5.01 -3.28
C LYS A 75 19.58 6.48 -3.28
N ALA A 76 20.09 7.29 -4.20
CA ALA A 76 19.66 8.67 -4.38
C ALA A 76 18.20 8.77 -4.83
N ASP A 77 17.76 7.91 -5.77
CA ASP A 77 16.35 7.86 -6.21
C ASP A 77 15.42 7.43 -5.08
N LEU A 78 15.80 6.42 -4.29
CA LEU A 78 15.03 6.00 -3.11
C LEU A 78 14.96 7.10 -2.06
N GLN A 79 16.05 7.84 -1.82
CA GLN A 79 16.03 9.00 -0.93
C GLN A 79 15.15 10.13 -1.47
N GLY A 80 15.18 10.38 -2.77
CA GLY A 80 14.31 11.35 -3.44
C GLY A 80 12.83 10.97 -3.29
N ARG A 81 12.47 9.74 -3.62
CA ARG A 81 11.11 9.22 -3.45
C ARG A 81 10.66 9.21 -2.00
N GLN A 82 11.57 8.93 -1.06
CA GLN A 82 11.25 9.00 0.37
C GLN A 82 10.93 10.44 0.79
N ALA A 83 11.72 11.42 0.34
CA ALA A 83 11.44 12.83 0.60
C ALA A 83 10.13 13.30 -0.05
N GLU A 84 9.82 12.85 -1.27
CA GLU A 84 8.54 13.10 -1.94
C GLU A 84 7.37 12.48 -1.17
N LEU A 85 7.49 11.24 -0.70
CA LEU A 85 6.47 10.59 0.12
C LEU A 85 6.23 11.33 1.43
N ASP A 86 7.28 11.81 2.08
CA ASP A 86 7.16 12.58 3.30
C ASP A 86 6.52 13.96 3.03
N GLY A 87 6.82 14.59 1.89
CA GLY A 87 6.15 15.79 1.41
C GLY A 87 4.65 15.59 1.15
N VAL A 88 4.29 14.57 0.37
CA VAL A 88 2.89 14.24 0.04
C VAL A 88 2.11 13.86 1.30
N LYS A 89 2.71 13.15 2.25
CA LYS A 89 2.08 12.87 3.55
C LYS A 89 1.81 14.16 4.33
N GLY A 90 2.75 15.10 4.32
CA GLY A 90 2.58 16.42 4.95
C GLY A 90 1.44 17.21 4.31
N GLU A 91 1.36 17.25 2.98
CA GLU A 91 0.27 17.90 2.25
C GLU A 91 -1.09 17.24 2.52
N LEU A 92 -1.13 15.90 2.54
CA LEU A 92 -2.34 15.16 2.85
C LEU A 92 -2.84 15.44 4.27
N GLN A 93 -1.92 15.51 5.24
CA GLN A 93 -2.26 15.86 6.62
C GLN A 93 -2.81 17.29 6.69
N ALA A 94 -2.16 18.26 6.05
CA ALA A 94 -2.64 19.63 6.00
C ALA A 94 -4.03 19.73 5.35
N LYS A 95 -4.29 18.96 4.29
CA LYS A 95 -5.61 18.90 3.65
C LYS A 95 -6.67 18.22 4.51
N ALA A 96 -6.30 17.21 5.29
CA ALA A 96 -7.20 16.59 6.25
C ALA A 96 -7.60 17.58 7.36
N ASP A 97 -6.66 18.37 7.86
CA ASP A 97 -6.91 19.40 8.86
C ASP A 97 -7.80 20.53 8.29
N GLU A 98 -7.53 20.99 7.06
CA GLU A 98 -8.38 21.98 6.36
C GLU A 98 -9.81 21.46 6.15
N ALA A 99 -9.97 20.18 5.78
CA ALA A 99 -11.28 19.55 5.61
C ALA A 99 -12.05 19.45 6.94
N ALA A 100 -11.36 19.15 8.04
CA ALA A 100 -11.95 19.11 9.37
C ALA A 100 -12.44 20.50 9.82
N GLN A 101 -11.66 21.55 9.55
CA GLN A 101 -12.06 22.93 9.82
C GLN A 101 -13.31 23.32 9.00
N ARG A 102 -13.30 23.04 7.69
CA ARG A 102 -14.45 23.30 6.80
C ARG A 102 -15.70 22.53 7.22
N ALA A 103 -15.55 21.31 7.70
CA ALA A 103 -16.68 20.53 8.22
C ALA A 103 -17.29 21.21 9.46
N HIS A 104 -16.46 21.69 10.38
CA HIS A 104 -16.92 22.42 11.55
C HIS A 104 -17.62 23.74 11.19
N GLU A 105 -17.06 24.50 10.25
CA GLU A 105 -17.68 25.72 9.72
C GLU A 105 -19.04 25.43 9.07
N LEU A 106 -19.16 24.33 8.31
CA LEU A 106 -20.41 23.92 7.70
C LEU A 106 -21.45 23.50 8.73
N ASP A 107 -21.06 22.78 9.78
CA ASP A 107 -21.97 22.40 10.86
C ASP A 107 -22.46 23.62 11.63
N GLN A 108 -21.59 24.60 11.87
CA GLN A 108 -21.97 25.87 12.48
C GLN A 108 -22.93 26.65 11.58
N ALA A 109 -22.62 26.82 10.31
CA ALA A 109 -23.49 27.50 9.35
C ALA A 109 -24.86 26.81 9.19
N ARG A 110 -24.89 25.47 9.25
CA ARG A 110 -26.14 24.69 9.25
C ARG A 110 -26.97 24.93 10.51
N SER A 111 -26.33 24.99 11.67
CA SER A 111 -26.99 25.32 12.94
C SER A 111 -27.57 26.74 12.89
N ASP A 112 -26.80 27.71 12.41
CA ASP A 112 -27.25 29.10 12.29
C ASP A 112 -28.40 29.24 11.29
N LEU A 113 -28.35 28.53 10.17
CA LEU A 113 -29.44 28.49 9.20
C LEU A 113 -30.71 27.87 9.79
N ALA A 114 -30.58 26.75 10.52
CA ALA A 114 -31.72 26.11 11.18
C ALA A 114 -32.33 27.04 12.24
N ALA A 115 -31.50 27.77 13.00
CA ALA A 115 -31.96 28.77 13.94
C ALA A 115 -32.69 29.92 13.23
N ALA A 116 -32.17 30.43 12.11
CA ALA A 116 -32.82 31.48 11.33
C ALA A 116 -34.15 31.01 10.72
N GLN A 117 -34.22 29.76 10.24
CA GLN A 117 -35.46 29.17 9.73
C GLN A 117 -36.52 29.06 10.82
N ALA A 118 -36.16 28.55 12.00
CA ALA A 118 -37.06 28.47 13.15
C ALA A 118 -37.56 29.84 13.63
N GLN A 119 -36.82 30.92 13.36
CA GLN A 119 -37.25 32.30 13.66
C GLN A 119 -38.24 32.86 12.64
N ILE A 120 -38.07 32.51 11.36
CA ILE A 120 -38.92 33.02 10.28
C ILE A 120 -40.28 32.31 10.25
N GLU A 121 -40.30 31.01 10.56
CA GLU A 121 -41.50 30.18 10.52
C GLU A 121 -42.70 30.74 11.33
N PRO A 122 -42.56 31.17 12.60
CA PRO A 122 -43.67 31.76 13.35
C PRO A 122 -44.10 33.13 12.80
N VAL A 123 -43.15 33.96 12.33
CA VAL A 123 -43.48 35.27 11.76
C VAL A 123 -44.27 35.12 10.46
N VAL A 124 -43.88 34.16 9.62
CA VAL A 124 -44.62 33.81 8.41
C VAL A 124 -46.00 33.28 8.75
N HIS A 125 -46.12 32.39 9.74
CA HIS A 125 -47.42 31.89 10.19
C HIS A 125 -48.35 33.02 10.67
N ASP A 126 -47.84 33.94 11.50
CA ASP A 126 -48.60 35.09 11.99
C ASP A 126 -49.03 36.04 10.86
N LEU A 127 -48.14 36.30 9.90
CA LEU A 127 -48.45 37.13 8.73
C LEU A 127 -49.53 36.48 7.85
N VAL A 128 -49.45 35.17 7.63
CA VAL A 128 -50.45 34.42 6.85
C VAL A 128 -51.80 34.43 7.57
N ALA A 129 -51.82 34.23 8.90
CA ALA A 129 -53.04 34.32 9.69
C ALA A 129 -53.67 35.71 9.62
N GLU A 130 -52.87 36.78 9.71
CA GLU A 130 -53.36 38.17 9.57
C GLU A 130 -53.92 38.45 8.16
N ALA A 131 -53.30 37.90 7.11
CA ALA A 131 -53.75 38.05 5.72
C ALA A 131 -55.14 37.45 5.48
N ILE A 132 -55.41 36.30 6.12
CA ILE A 132 -56.69 35.59 6.00
C ILE A 132 -57.80 36.37 6.71
N VAL A 133 -57.50 36.99 7.85
CA VAL A 133 -58.49 37.71 8.67
C VAL A 133 -58.75 39.12 8.12
N GLN A 134 -57.76 39.80 7.53
CA GLN A 134 -57.88 41.18 7.03
C GLN A 134 -57.21 41.36 5.65
N PRO A 135 -57.82 40.86 4.56
CA PRO A 135 -57.19 40.87 3.24
C PRO A 135 -57.02 42.27 2.61
N GLY A 136 -57.72 43.29 3.11
CA GLY A 136 -57.68 44.66 2.56
C GLY A 136 -56.63 45.59 3.18
N ASP A 137 -55.99 45.19 4.29
CA ASP A 137 -55.12 46.06 5.11
C ASP A 137 -53.65 45.58 5.13
N PHE A 138 -53.29 44.77 4.13
CA PHE A 138 -51.99 44.12 4.02
C PHE A 138 -50.92 45.09 3.47
N ASP A 139 -50.39 45.96 4.33
CA ASP A 139 -49.32 46.90 3.97
C ASP A 139 -47.94 46.24 4.03
N HIS A 140 -47.26 46.18 2.89
CA HIS A 140 -45.90 45.66 2.75
C HIS A 140 -44.90 46.33 3.72
N ARG A 141 -45.11 47.62 4.04
CA ARG A 141 -44.27 48.38 4.97
C ARG A 141 -44.38 47.86 6.40
N ARG A 142 -45.58 47.40 6.79
CA ARG A 142 -45.86 46.80 8.11
C ARG A 142 -45.26 45.40 8.23
N VAL A 143 -45.26 44.63 7.15
CA VAL A 143 -44.58 43.31 7.08
C VAL A 143 -43.07 43.46 7.25
N VAL A 144 -42.46 44.39 6.52
CA VAL A 144 -41.02 44.68 6.63
C VAL A 144 -40.65 45.17 8.03
N GLN A 145 -41.51 45.95 8.68
CA GLN A 145 -41.29 46.41 10.05
C GLN A 145 -41.35 45.26 11.06
N LYS A 146 -42.34 44.36 10.97
CA LYS A 146 -42.43 43.17 11.85
C LYS A 146 -41.21 42.25 11.73
N LEU A 147 -40.73 42.03 10.50
CA LEU A 147 -39.51 41.24 10.26
C LEU A 147 -38.26 41.92 10.85
N ARG A 148 -38.17 43.25 10.76
CA ARG A 148 -37.08 44.03 11.37
C ARG A 148 -37.13 43.97 12.90
N ASP A 149 -38.30 44.17 13.49
CA ASP A 149 -38.49 44.16 14.94
C ASP A 149 -38.20 42.77 15.52
N ALA A 150 -38.60 41.69 14.84
CA ALA A 150 -38.25 40.33 15.21
C ALA A 150 -36.72 40.10 15.20
N GLY A 151 -36.02 40.60 14.18
CA GLY A 151 -34.55 40.55 14.12
C GLY A 151 -33.85 41.35 15.21
N ASP A 152 -34.42 42.48 15.64
CA ASP A 152 -33.82 43.37 16.66
C ASP A 152 -34.10 42.91 18.11
N VAL A 153 -35.16 42.14 18.34
CA VAL A 153 -35.44 41.51 19.64
C VAL A 153 -34.50 40.34 19.90
N GLU A 154 -34.23 39.52 18.88
CA GLU A 154 -33.33 38.36 19.04
C GLU A 154 -31.86 38.75 19.04
N ARG A 155 -31.43 39.79 18.30
CA ARG A 155 -30.07 40.34 18.48
C ARG A 155 -29.79 40.73 19.93
N ARG A 156 -30.78 41.34 20.59
CA ARG A 156 -30.68 41.67 22.03
C ARG A 156 -30.67 40.44 22.93
N ARG A 157 -31.40 39.36 22.59
CA ARG A 157 -31.35 38.09 23.35
C ARG A 157 -30.03 37.35 23.15
N HIS A 158 -29.49 37.33 21.94
CA HIS A 158 -28.19 36.71 21.64
C HIS A 158 -27.05 37.44 22.35
N ASP A 159 -27.02 38.77 22.32
CA ASP A 159 -26.05 39.58 23.07
C ASP A 159 -26.17 39.36 24.59
N GLN A 160 -27.41 39.20 25.09
CA GLN A 160 -27.65 38.92 26.50
C GLN A 160 -27.23 37.49 26.90
N GLN A 161 -27.31 36.49 26.02
CA GLN A 161 -26.82 35.14 26.28
C GLN A 161 -25.29 35.05 26.27
N LEU A 162 -24.61 35.80 25.40
CA LEU A 162 -23.15 35.90 25.38
C LEU A 162 -22.58 36.52 26.67
N GLN A 163 -23.35 37.38 27.33
CA GLN A 163 -22.94 38.06 28.56
C GLN A 163 -23.08 37.21 29.84
N VAL A 164 -23.71 36.03 29.76
CA VAL A 164 -24.02 35.15 30.91
C VAL A 164 -23.15 33.89 30.95
N ARG A 165 -22.22 33.68 30.00
CA ARG A 165 -21.23 32.58 30.09
C ARG A 165 -20.08 32.97 31.03
N PRO A 166 -19.95 32.40 32.25
CA PRO A 166 -18.74 32.60 33.05
C PRO A 166 -17.57 31.83 32.44
N HIS A 167 -16.38 32.38 32.66
CA HIS A 167 -15.06 31.86 32.27
C HIS A 167 -14.77 30.45 32.82
#